data_AF-A0A8S3PY28-F1
#
_entry.id   AF-A0A8S3PY28-F1
#
_cell.length_a   1.000
_cell.length_b   1.000
_cell.length_c   1.000
_cell.angle_alpha   90.00
_cell.angle_beta   90.00
_cell.angle_gamma   90.00
#
_symmetry.space_group_name_H-M   'P 1'
#
loop_
_entity.id
_entity.type
_entity.pdbx_description
1 polymer ?
#
loop_
_entity_poly.entity_id
_entity_poly.type
_entity_poly.pdbx_seq_one_letter_code
_entity_poly.pdbx_strand_id
1 'polypeptide(L)'
;MSRNRFQEILRFLHCNDNALAVERGQAGYDPLHKVANIIEFFNRTFEENYRYKVVMDLMRPHFGNQHHVTIDSWFTSPKLVHDLRNRGTYCTGTVITTRKGMPQSFRKAKLPKGAILAKSQGPVMSVLYSDRRQVSLLTTAGSAKMTRKPNSKGKVVKAPALVHKYNETMGGVDLGDQLIAQYEPQFRSLKLWKKILFNLLMTATGMVYSKF
;
A
#
# COMPACT_ATOMS: atom_id res chain seq x y z
N MET A 1 19.29 0.76 32.87
CA MET A 1 20.52 0.86 32.04
C MET A 1 21.05 2.29 32.09
N SER A 2 22.36 2.52 32.22
CA SER A 2 22.89 3.89 32.25
C SER A 2 22.94 4.52 30.85
N ARG A 3 22.85 5.85 30.77
CA ARG A 3 22.94 6.61 29.51
C ARG A 3 24.22 6.27 28.73
N ASN A 4 25.37 6.24 29.42
CA ASN A 4 26.66 5.96 28.79
C ASN A 4 26.70 4.54 28.22
N ARG A 5 26.20 3.55 28.96
CA ARG A 5 26.10 2.18 28.48
C ARG A 5 25.19 2.08 27.25
N PHE A 6 24.07 2.80 27.23
CA PHE A 6 23.16 2.82 26.09
C PHE A 6 23.80 3.43 24.84
N GLN A 7 24.52 4.54 25.00
CA GLN A 7 25.25 5.17 23.89
C GLN A 7 26.35 4.27 23.33
N GLU A 8 27.08 3.55 24.19
CA GLU A 8 28.10 2.58 23.77
C GLU A 8 27.49 1.40 23.00
N ILE A 9 26.39 0.82 23.49
CA ILE A 9 25.67 -0.22 22.74
C ILE A 9 25.23 0.30 21.37
N LEU A 10 24.63 1.50 21.31
CA LEU A 10 24.22 2.10 20.04
C LEU A 10 25.41 2.36 19.11
N ARG A 11 26.59 2.70 19.64
CA ARG A 11 27.79 2.99 18.86
C ARG A 11 28.28 1.74 18.13
N PHE A 12 28.28 0.60 18.83
CA PHE A 12 28.82 -0.66 18.34
C PHE A 12 27.77 -1.60 17.74
N LEU A 13 26.48 -1.27 17.80
CA LEU A 13 25.42 -2.04 17.14
C LEU A 13 25.70 -2.23 15.64
N HIS A 14 25.56 -3.45 15.15
CA HIS A 14 25.58 -3.82 13.74
C HIS A 14 24.77 -5.11 13.55
N CYS A 15 24.12 -5.25 12.39
CA CYS A 15 23.33 -6.44 12.05
C CYS A 15 23.95 -7.22 10.87
N ASN A 16 25.18 -6.85 10.48
CA ASN A 16 25.96 -7.52 9.44
C ASN A 16 27.44 -7.47 9.80
N ASP A 17 28.22 -8.40 9.23
CA ASP A 17 29.65 -8.50 9.48
C ASP A 17 30.39 -7.27 8.94
N ASN A 18 31.01 -6.49 9.84
CA ASN A 18 31.77 -5.31 9.45
C ASN A 18 33.10 -5.66 8.78
N ALA A 19 33.61 -6.89 8.92
CA ALA A 19 34.84 -7.32 8.24
C ALA A 19 34.69 -7.29 6.70
N LEU A 20 33.45 -7.41 6.21
CA LEU A 20 33.11 -7.36 4.79
C LEU A 20 32.71 -5.95 4.32
N ALA A 21 32.73 -4.94 5.20
CA ALA A 21 32.28 -3.60 4.87
C ALA A 21 33.34 -2.84 4.05
N VAL A 22 32.97 -2.40 2.86
CA VAL A 22 33.79 -1.51 2.02
C VAL A 22 33.76 -0.09 2.57
N GLU A 23 34.88 0.65 2.48
CA GLU A 23 34.95 2.02 2.99
C GLU A 23 34.28 3.04 2.08
N ARG A 24 33.83 4.15 2.66
CA ARG A 24 33.17 5.22 1.91
C ARG A 24 34.14 5.83 0.90
N GLY A 25 33.73 5.83 -0.37
CA GLY A 25 34.52 6.38 -1.48
C GLY A 25 35.24 5.30 -2.31
N GLN A 26 35.21 4.04 -1.88
CA GLN A 26 35.73 2.91 -2.65
C GLN A 26 34.63 2.27 -3.51
N ALA A 27 35.02 1.61 -4.60
CA ALA A 27 34.10 0.86 -5.45
C ALA A 27 33.45 -0.28 -4.66
N GLY A 28 32.12 -0.39 -4.72
CA GLY A 28 31.36 -1.38 -3.94
C GLY A 28 30.92 -0.92 -2.55
N TYR A 29 31.13 0.36 -2.18
CA TYR A 29 30.59 0.92 -0.95
C TYR A 29 29.05 0.85 -0.91
N ASP A 30 28.51 0.13 0.07
CA ASP A 30 27.08 0.11 0.38
C ASP A 30 26.78 0.86 1.70
N PRO A 31 26.08 2.01 1.66
CA PRO A 31 25.62 2.74 2.84
C PRO A 31 24.74 1.91 3.80
N LEU A 32 24.14 0.83 3.29
CA LEU A 32 23.19 -0.04 4.00
C LEU A 32 23.81 -1.36 4.45
N HIS A 33 25.12 -1.58 4.24
CA HIS A 33 25.83 -2.82 4.56
C HIS A 33 25.47 -3.37 5.93
N LYS A 34 25.43 -2.51 6.96
CA LYS A 34 25.16 -2.88 8.36
C LYS A 34 23.79 -3.49 8.61
N VAL A 35 22.85 -3.35 7.68
CA VAL A 35 21.49 -3.94 7.71
C VAL A 35 21.18 -4.70 6.41
N ALA A 36 22.18 -4.98 5.57
CA ALA A 36 21.98 -5.58 4.25
C ALA A 36 21.24 -6.91 4.33
N ASN A 37 21.64 -7.82 5.24
CA ASN A 37 20.96 -9.11 5.41
C ASN A 37 19.48 -8.96 5.80
N ILE A 38 19.15 -7.95 6.61
CA ILE A 38 17.75 -7.65 6.99
C ILE A 38 16.98 -7.16 5.76
N ILE A 39 17.57 -6.23 5.01
CA ILE A 39 16.97 -5.71 3.77
C ILE A 39 16.77 -6.83 2.74
N GLU A 40 17.77 -7.69 2.55
CA GLU A 40 17.70 -8.82 1.62
C GLU A 40 16.64 -9.83 2.03
N PHE A 41 16.55 -10.16 3.33
CA PHE A 41 15.48 -11.00 3.86
C PHE A 41 14.09 -10.41 3.54
N PHE A 42 13.89 -9.12 3.80
CA PHE A 42 12.62 -8.46 3.50
C PHE A 42 12.37 -8.38 1.99
N ASN A 43 13.37 -8.04 1.18
CA ASN A 43 13.24 -7.98 -0.27
C ASN A 43 12.82 -9.34 -0.84
N ARG A 44 13.50 -10.43 -0.46
CA ARG A 44 13.12 -11.79 -0.86
C ARG A 44 11.69 -12.12 -0.43
N THR A 45 11.35 -11.84 0.83
CA THR A 45 10.00 -12.08 1.35
C THR A 45 8.95 -11.25 0.59
N PHE A 46 9.24 -10.00 0.28
CA PHE A 46 8.35 -9.15 -0.49
C PHE A 46 8.21 -9.64 -1.93
N GLU A 47 9.32 -10.00 -2.60
CA GLU A 47 9.31 -10.52 -3.97
C GLU A 47 8.49 -11.81 -4.09
N GLU A 48 8.69 -12.77 -3.18
CA GLU A 48 7.96 -14.05 -3.17
C GLU A 48 6.46 -13.89 -2.90
N ASN A 49 6.06 -12.82 -2.23
CA ASN A 49 4.69 -12.63 -1.77
C ASN A 49 3.96 -11.48 -2.50
N TYR A 50 4.60 -10.80 -3.46
CA TYR A 50 4.13 -9.48 -3.86
C TYR A 50 2.77 -9.43 -4.57
N ARG A 51 2.04 -8.35 -4.25
CA ARG A 51 0.76 -7.87 -4.83
C ARG A 51 -0.40 -8.84 -4.78
N TYR A 52 -0.35 -9.88 -5.61
CA TYR A 52 -1.44 -10.85 -5.72
C TYR A 52 -1.46 -11.78 -4.51
N LYS A 53 -0.32 -12.39 -4.18
CA LYS A 53 -0.25 -13.41 -3.13
C LYS A 53 -0.53 -12.84 -1.75
N VAL A 54 0.05 -11.67 -1.41
CA VAL A 54 -0.26 -10.92 -0.17
C VAL A 54 -1.76 -10.71 0.00
N VAL A 55 -2.46 -10.18 -1.02
CA VAL A 55 -3.90 -9.93 -0.88
C VAL A 55 -4.67 -11.25 -0.73
N MET A 56 -4.31 -12.28 -1.50
CA MET A 56 -5.01 -13.57 -1.44
C MET A 56 -4.78 -14.29 -0.11
N ASP A 57 -3.58 -14.19 0.46
CA ASP A 57 -3.24 -14.80 1.74
C ASP A 57 -3.88 -14.05 2.91
N LEU A 58 -3.89 -12.71 2.87
CA LEU A 58 -4.60 -11.88 3.87
C LEU A 58 -6.12 -12.09 3.82
N MET A 59 -6.68 -12.30 2.63
CA MET A 59 -8.11 -12.53 2.47
C MET A 59 -8.52 -13.98 2.69
N ARG A 60 -7.57 -14.92 2.77
CA ARG A 60 -7.84 -16.35 2.94
C ARG A 60 -8.84 -16.69 4.07
N PRO A 61 -8.72 -16.14 5.29
CA PRO A 61 -9.69 -16.40 6.37
C PRO A 61 -11.05 -15.70 6.17
N HIS A 62 -11.19 -14.83 5.16
CA HIS A 62 -12.37 -14.00 4.93
C HIS A 62 -13.09 -14.29 3.60
N PHE A 63 -12.68 -15.33 2.87
CA PHE A 63 -13.37 -15.78 1.67
C PHE A 63 -14.76 -16.34 2.00
N GLY A 64 -15.73 -16.17 1.10
CA GLY A 64 -17.11 -16.64 1.28
C GLY A 64 -17.99 -15.78 2.19
N ASN A 65 -17.42 -14.87 3.00
CA ASN A 65 -18.18 -14.06 3.96
C ASN A 65 -18.87 -12.83 3.36
N GLN A 66 -18.94 -12.73 2.02
CA GLN A 66 -19.51 -11.58 1.30
C GLN A 66 -18.91 -10.21 1.69
N HIS A 67 -17.70 -10.21 2.25
CA HIS A 67 -16.99 -8.99 2.61
C HIS A 67 -16.61 -8.17 1.37
N HIS A 68 -16.49 -6.86 1.56
CA HIS A 68 -16.01 -5.92 0.55
C HIS A 68 -14.61 -5.43 0.93
N VAL A 69 -13.62 -5.73 0.10
CA VAL A 69 -12.23 -5.28 0.27
C VAL A 69 -11.97 -4.02 -0.54
N THR A 70 -11.36 -3.03 0.11
CA THR A 70 -10.84 -1.84 -0.58
C THR A 70 -9.33 -1.96 -0.74
N ILE A 71 -8.82 -1.82 -1.97
CA ILE A 71 -7.42 -2.10 -2.31
C ILE A 71 -6.78 -0.89 -3.01
N ASP A 72 -5.53 -0.58 -2.66
CA ASP A 72 -4.75 0.45 -3.36
C ASP A 72 -4.22 -0.03 -4.73
N SER A 73 -3.99 0.91 -5.63
CA SER A 73 -3.44 0.79 -6.99
C SER A 73 -2.17 -0.04 -7.11
N TRP A 74 -1.39 -0.09 -6.03
CA TRP A 74 -0.17 -0.87 -5.99
C TRP A 74 -0.44 -2.39 -6.01
N PHE A 75 -1.46 -2.84 -5.28
CA PHE A 75 -1.83 -4.26 -5.12
C PHE A 75 -2.89 -4.69 -6.15
N THR A 76 -3.71 -3.76 -6.64
CA THR A 76 -4.83 -4.07 -7.53
C THR A 76 -4.39 -4.53 -8.93
N SER A 77 -5.03 -5.58 -9.43
CA SER A 77 -4.95 -6.02 -10.83
C SER A 77 -6.26 -6.65 -11.29
N PRO A 78 -6.58 -6.64 -12.61
CA PRO A 78 -7.78 -7.28 -13.13
C PRO A 78 -7.90 -8.76 -12.73
N LYS A 79 -6.78 -9.51 -12.80
CA LYS A 79 -6.73 -10.93 -12.41
C LYS A 79 -7.09 -11.11 -10.92
N LEU A 80 -6.49 -10.32 -10.04
CA LEU A 80 -6.78 -10.36 -8.60
C LEU A 80 -8.27 -10.12 -8.31
N VAL A 81 -8.86 -9.11 -8.95
CA VAL A 81 -10.27 -8.75 -8.71
C VAL A 81 -11.22 -9.86 -9.18
N HIS A 82 -10.92 -10.51 -10.32
CA HIS A 82 -11.66 -11.70 -10.75
C HIS A 82 -11.53 -12.86 -9.76
N ASP A 83 -10.32 -13.16 -9.30
CA ASP A 83 -10.08 -14.29 -8.40
C ASP A 83 -10.71 -14.07 -7.01
N LEU A 84 -10.72 -12.83 -6.49
CA LEU A 84 -11.44 -12.47 -5.28
C LEU A 84 -12.95 -12.66 -5.46
N ARG A 85 -13.50 -12.24 -6.60
CA ARG A 85 -14.92 -12.41 -6.89
C ARG A 85 -15.32 -13.88 -6.95
N ASN A 86 -14.50 -14.72 -7.58
CA ASN A 86 -14.71 -16.17 -7.66
C ASN A 86 -14.69 -16.84 -6.27
N ARG A 87 -14.03 -16.23 -5.28
CA ARG A 87 -13.96 -16.69 -3.89
C ARG A 87 -15.04 -16.07 -2.99
N GLY A 88 -16.05 -15.43 -3.59
CA GLY A 88 -17.18 -14.85 -2.84
C GLY A 88 -16.84 -13.53 -2.13
N THR A 89 -15.76 -12.85 -2.52
CA THR A 89 -15.32 -11.59 -1.93
C THR A 89 -15.53 -10.45 -2.92
N TYR A 90 -16.18 -9.37 -2.49
CA TYR A 90 -16.31 -8.16 -3.29
C TYR A 90 -15.05 -7.29 -3.15
N CYS A 91 -14.71 -6.55 -4.21
CA CYS A 91 -13.53 -5.72 -4.23
C CYS A 91 -13.82 -4.37 -4.90
N THR A 92 -13.24 -3.29 -4.37
CA THR A 92 -13.07 -2.02 -5.08
C THR A 92 -11.64 -1.54 -4.87
N GLY A 93 -10.94 -1.20 -5.94
CA GLY A 93 -9.61 -0.65 -5.81
C GLY A 93 -9.29 0.33 -6.91
N THR A 94 -8.38 1.25 -6.65
CA THR A 94 -7.74 2.02 -7.72
C THR A 94 -6.84 1.10 -8.53
N VAL A 95 -6.60 1.40 -9.80
CA VAL A 95 -5.75 0.58 -10.67
C VAL A 95 -4.90 1.45 -11.58
N ILE A 96 -3.69 1.00 -11.86
CA ILE A 96 -2.83 1.65 -12.85
C ILE A 96 -3.32 1.23 -14.25
N THR A 97 -3.64 2.18 -15.12
CA THR A 97 -4.20 1.93 -16.47
C THR A 97 -3.27 1.13 -17.39
N THR A 98 -1.97 1.13 -17.11
CA THR A 98 -0.96 0.37 -17.87
C THR A 98 -0.91 -1.12 -17.51
N ARG A 99 -1.62 -1.57 -16.46
CA ARG A 99 -1.63 -2.98 -16.03
C ARG A 99 -2.16 -3.91 -17.12
N LYS A 100 -1.65 -5.15 -17.14
CA LYS A 100 -2.13 -6.21 -18.04
C LYS A 100 -3.59 -6.52 -17.72
N GLY A 101 -4.42 -6.63 -18.76
CA GLY A 101 -5.87 -6.89 -18.64
C GLY A 101 -6.76 -5.65 -18.55
N MET A 102 -6.17 -4.44 -18.49
CA MET A 102 -6.97 -3.21 -18.56
C MET A 102 -7.44 -2.92 -20.01
N PRO A 103 -8.64 -2.34 -20.20
CA PRO A 103 -9.12 -1.99 -21.54
C PRO A 103 -8.19 -0.97 -22.21
N GLN A 104 -7.80 -1.21 -23.47
CA GLN A 104 -6.89 -0.30 -24.19
C GLN A 104 -7.44 1.13 -24.31
N SER A 105 -8.77 1.28 -24.38
CA SER A 105 -9.42 2.59 -24.40
C SER A 105 -9.09 3.45 -23.17
N PHE A 106 -8.74 2.85 -22.02
CA PHE A 106 -8.41 3.58 -20.79
C PHE A 106 -7.00 4.17 -20.82
N ARG A 107 -6.07 3.58 -21.59
CA ARG A 107 -4.68 4.06 -21.65
C ARG A 107 -4.55 5.39 -22.37
N LYS A 108 -5.37 5.63 -23.39
CA LYS A 108 -5.32 6.84 -24.24
C LYS A 108 -6.47 7.82 -23.97
N ALA A 109 -7.47 7.44 -23.17
CA ALA A 109 -8.65 8.28 -22.95
C ALA A 109 -8.33 9.52 -22.11
N LYS A 110 -8.54 10.69 -22.71
CA LYS A 110 -8.58 11.98 -22.01
C LYS A 110 -10.04 12.42 -21.84
N LEU A 111 -10.60 12.12 -20.67
CA LEU A 111 -11.95 12.51 -20.29
C LEU A 111 -12.01 13.96 -19.79
N PRO A 112 -13.03 14.74 -20.19
CA PRO A 112 -13.26 16.07 -19.62
C PRO A 112 -13.63 15.96 -18.14
N LYS A 113 -13.46 17.07 -17.41
CA LYS A 113 -13.74 17.12 -15.98
C LYS A 113 -15.21 16.76 -15.69
N GLY A 114 -15.41 15.85 -14.75
CA GLY A 114 -16.72 15.33 -14.35
C GLY A 114 -17.25 14.19 -15.23
N ALA A 115 -16.55 13.81 -16.30
CA ALA A 115 -16.95 12.69 -17.15
C ALA A 115 -16.49 11.33 -16.58
N ILE A 116 -17.22 10.30 -16.99
CA ILE A 116 -17.01 8.91 -16.59
C ILE A 116 -16.97 8.03 -17.83
N LEU A 117 -16.05 7.07 -17.84
CA LEU A 117 -16.02 5.97 -18.80
C LEU A 117 -16.04 4.67 -18.00
N ALA A 118 -17.11 3.88 -18.16
CA ALA A 118 -17.24 2.58 -17.52
C ALA A 118 -17.26 1.48 -18.58
N LYS A 119 -16.54 0.39 -18.32
CA LYS A 119 -16.56 -0.83 -19.13
C LYS A 119 -16.68 -2.03 -18.19
N SER A 120 -17.65 -2.90 -18.46
CA SER A 120 -17.82 -4.14 -17.72
C SER A 120 -17.29 -5.32 -18.52
N GLN A 121 -16.57 -6.22 -17.85
CA GLN A 121 -16.15 -7.50 -18.39
C GLN A 121 -16.56 -8.59 -17.39
N GLY A 122 -17.67 -9.26 -17.67
CA GLY A 122 -18.28 -10.21 -16.74
C GLY A 122 -18.62 -9.53 -15.40
N PRO A 123 -18.18 -10.07 -14.25
CA PRO A 123 -18.51 -9.54 -12.94
C PRO A 123 -17.62 -8.36 -12.49
N VAL A 124 -16.66 -7.92 -13.33
CA VAL A 124 -15.72 -6.84 -13.00
C VAL A 124 -15.99 -5.63 -13.87
N MET A 125 -16.19 -4.48 -13.23
CA MET A 125 -16.34 -3.20 -13.89
C MET A 125 -15.07 -2.35 -13.72
N SER A 126 -14.52 -1.91 -14.86
CA SER A 126 -13.48 -0.89 -14.94
C SER A 126 -14.13 0.48 -15.08
N VAL A 127 -13.71 1.45 -14.26
CA VAL A 127 -14.20 2.82 -14.32
C VAL A 127 -13.03 3.78 -14.41
N LEU A 128 -13.12 4.74 -15.33
CA LEU A 128 -12.23 5.89 -15.43
C LEU A 128 -13.07 7.14 -15.17
N TYR A 129 -12.68 7.90 -14.15
CA TYR A 129 -13.35 9.13 -13.76
C TYR A 129 -12.34 10.28 -13.74
N SER A 130 -12.73 11.42 -14.28
CA SER A 130 -11.89 12.62 -14.36
C SER A 130 -12.45 13.70 -13.45
N ASP A 131 -11.68 14.15 -12.46
CA ASP A 131 -11.98 15.36 -11.69
C ASP A 131 -10.79 16.35 -11.78
N ARG A 132 -10.04 16.58 -10.69
CA ARG A 132 -8.75 17.30 -10.74
C ARG A 132 -7.67 16.48 -11.42
N ARG A 133 -7.73 15.16 -11.25
CA ARG A 133 -6.90 14.15 -11.88
C ARG A 133 -7.79 13.02 -12.35
N GLN A 134 -7.33 12.27 -13.35
CA GLN A 134 -7.99 11.04 -13.75
C GLN A 134 -7.68 9.92 -12.76
N VAL A 135 -8.71 9.20 -12.36
CA VAL A 135 -8.62 8.05 -11.47
C VAL A 135 -9.25 6.86 -12.18
N SER A 136 -8.51 5.75 -12.24
CA SER A 136 -9.02 4.47 -12.72
C SER A 136 -9.29 3.56 -11.54
N LEU A 137 -10.46 2.92 -11.52
CA LEU A 137 -10.90 1.98 -10.51
C LEU A 137 -11.36 0.66 -11.14
N LEU A 138 -11.19 -0.43 -10.39
CA LEU A 138 -11.81 -1.72 -10.65
C LEU A 138 -12.77 -2.02 -9.50
N THR A 139 -13.95 -2.54 -9.83
CA THR A 139 -14.94 -2.91 -8.82
C THR A 139 -15.80 -4.09 -9.26
N THR A 140 -16.23 -4.90 -8.30
CA THR A 140 -17.17 -6.02 -8.50
C THR A 140 -18.56 -5.75 -7.96
N ALA A 141 -18.75 -4.65 -7.22
CA ALA A 141 -20.02 -4.29 -6.55
C ALA A 141 -20.34 -2.78 -6.59
N GLY A 142 -19.48 -1.97 -7.18
CA GLY A 142 -19.65 -0.52 -7.25
C GLY A 142 -20.62 -0.10 -8.35
N SER A 143 -21.35 0.99 -8.12
CA SER A 143 -22.19 1.62 -9.14
C SER A 143 -21.47 2.83 -9.77
N ALA A 144 -21.49 2.88 -11.10
CA ALA A 144 -21.00 4.00 -11.91
C ALA A 144 -21.97 5.20 -11.92
N LYS A 145 -23.11 5.13 -11.22
CA LYS A 145 -24.09 6.21 -11.14
C LYS A 145 -23.48 7.45 -10.46
N MET A 146 -23.63 8.60 -11.10
CA MET A 146 -23.21 9.89 -10.52
C MET A 146 -24.11 10.25 -9.35
N THR A 147 -23.49 10.57 -8.21
CA THR A 147 -24.17 10.96 -6.98
C THR A 147 -23.54 12.23 -6.41
N ARG A 148 -24.30 12.97 -5.60
CA ARG A 148 -23.83 14.17 -4.92
C ARG A 148 -23.73 13.84 -3.44
N LYS A 149 -22.51 13.90 -2.89
CA LYS A 149 -22.27 13.77 -1.45
C LYS A 149 -21.40 14.93 -0.97
N PRO A 150 -21.60 15.42 0.27
CA PRO A 150 -20.67 16.35 0.90
C PRO A 150 -19.32 15.64 1.10
N ASN A 151 -18.22 16.36 0.86
CA ASN A 151 -16.90 15.91 1.26
C ASN A 151 -16.68 16.17 2.76
N SER A 152 -15.52 15.77 3.30
CA SER A 152 -15.14 16.02 4.70
C SER A 152 -15.09 17.51 5.10
N LYS A 153 -15.15 18.43 4.13
CA LYS A 153 -15.21 19.89 4.34
C LYS A 153 -16.61 20.47 4.11
N GLY A 154 -17.65 19.64 4.03
CA GLY A 154 -19.04 20.04 3.80
C GLY A 154 -19.39 20.47 2.36
N LYS A 155 -18.43 20.49 1.43
CA LYS A 155 -18.68 20.87 0.03
C LYS A 155 -19.29 19.70 -0.74
N VAL A 156 -20.43 19.91 -1.39
CA VAL A 156 -21.10 18.90 -2.21
C VAL A 156 -20.30 18.62 -3.49
N VAL A 157 -19.82 17.38 -3.63
CA VAL A 157 -19.05 16.91 -4.79
C VAL A 157 -19.90 15.93 -5.61
N LYS A 158 -19.96 16.17 -6.93
CA LYS A 158 -20.61 15.28 -7.90
C LYS A 158 -19.59 14.26 -8.40
N ALA A 159 -19.68 13.02 -7.93
CA ALA A 159 -18.78 11.93 -8.32
C ALA A 159 -19.55 10.59 -8.42
N PRO A 160 -18.98 9.57 -9.08
CA PRO A 160 -19.59 8.25 -9.10
C PRO A 160 -19.75 7.69 -7.68
N ALA A 161 -20.84 6.96 -7.42
CA ALA A 161 -21.10 6.37 -6.11
C ALA A 161 -19.94 5.49 -5.61
N LEU A 162 -19.29 4.75 -6.51
CA LEU A 162 -18.10 3.94 -6.20
C LEU A 162 -16.90 4.77 -5.73
N VAL A 163 -16.75 6.02 -6.20
CA VAL A 163 -15.63 6.90 -5.80
C VAL A 163 -15.84 7.38 -4.37
N HIS A 164 -17.09 7.72 -4.01
CA HIS A 164 -17.41 8.06 -2.62
C HIS A 164 -17.16 6.88 -1.69
N LYS A 165 -17.64 5.67 -2.05
CA LYS A 165 -17.42 4.46 -1.25
C LYS A 165 -15.93 4.12 -1.10
N TYR A 166 -15.14 4.31 -2.16
CA TYR A 166 -13.69 4.14 -2.10
C TYR A 166 -13.05 5.12 -1.12
N ASN A 167 -13.37 6.42 -1.23
CA ASN A 167 -12.81 7.44 -0.33
C ASN A 167 -13.20 7.25 1.14
N GLU A 168 -14.39 6.71 1.41
CA GLU A 168 -14.86 6.37 2.77
C GLU A 168 -14.06 5.22 3.40
N THR A 169 -13.52 4.29 2.60
CA THR A 169 -12.90 3.04 3.09
C THR A 169 -11.38 2.98 2.90
N MET A 170 -10.81 3.75 1.97
CA MET A 170 -9.38 3.70 1.67
C MET A 170 -8.48 4.13 2.83
N GLY A 171 -8.99 4.99 3.74
CA GLY A 171 -8.21 5.53 4.86
C GLY A 171 -7.96 4.56 6.02
N GLY A 172 -8.45 3.32 5.94
CA GLY A 172 -8.27 2.34 7.02
C GLY A 172 -6.80 1.99 7.29
N VAL A 173 -5.98 1.88 6.23
CA VAL A 173 -4.54 1.63 6.37
C VAL A 173 -3.81 2.89 6.82
N ASP A 174 -4.16 4.04 6.25
CA ASP A 174 -3.56 5.33 6.58
C ASP A 174 -3.68 5.69 8.07
N LEU A 175 -4.75 5.25 8.75
CA LEU A 175 -4.91 5.43 10.19
C LEU A 175 -3.88 4.62 10.99
N GLY A 176 -3.59 3.39 10.56
CA GLY A 176 -2.53 2.57 11.14
C GLY A 176 -1.16 3.20 10.94
N ASP A 177 -0.88 3.73 9.75
CA ASP A 177 0.35 4.46 9.46
C ASP A 177 0.49 5.72 10.34
N GLN A 178 -0.61 6.44 10.57
CA GLN A 178 -0.64 7.58 11.49
C GLN A 178 -0.31 7.17 12.93
N LEU A 179 -0.85 6.06 13.41
CA LEU A 179 -0.54 5.54 14.75
C LEU A 179 0.94 5.15 14.85
N ILE A 180 1.49 4.45 13.85
CA ILE A 180 2.92 4.09 13.82
C ILE A 180 3.79 5.35 13.81
N ALA A 181 3.40 6.39 13.07
CA ALA A 181 4.12 7.67 13.03
C ALA A 181 4.13 8.40 14.38
N GLN A 182 3.10 8.24 15.22
CA GLN A 182 3.11 8.79 16.59
C GLN A 182 4.19 8.16 17.48
N TYR A 183 4.55 6.90 17.19
CA TYR A 183 5.60 6.18 17.90
C TYR A 183 6.95 6.23 17.18
N GLU A 184 7.15 7.14 16.21
CA GLU A 184 8.41 7.22 15.48
C GLU A 184 9.58 7.53 16.45
N PRO A 185 10.68 6.76 16.41
CA PRO A 185 11.80 6.95 17.31
C PRO A 185 12.45 8.32 17.16
N GLN A 186 12.47 9.13 18.21
CA GLN A 186 13.09 10.47 18.21
C GLN A 186 14.64 10.42 18.29
N PHE A 187 15.29 9.42 17.67
CA PHE A 187 16.74 9.33 17.67
C PHE A 187 17.34 10.23 16.57
N ARG A 188 18.13 11.23 16.98
CA ARG A 188 18.95 12.02 16.06
C ARG A 188 20.19 11.22 15.64
N SER A 189 20.08 10.45 14.55
CA SER A 189 21.23 9.81 13.92
C SER A 189 21.35 10.19 12.44
N LEU A 190 22.57 10.52 12.01
CA LEU A 190 22.91 10.73 10.60
C LEU A 190 23.13 9.41 9.84
N LYS A 191 23.18 8.27 10.55
CA LYS A 191 23.41 6.94 9.94
C LYS A 191 22.08 6.33 9.49
N LEU A 192 21.86 6.25 8.18
CA LEU A 192 20.62 5.77 7.56
C LEU A 192 20.20 4.36 8.03
N TRP A 193 21.14 3.42 8.12
CA TRP A 193 20.85 2.05 8.55
C TRP A 193 20.22 1.96 9.95
N LYS A 194 20.55 2.88 10.86
CA LYS A 194 19.94 2.94 12.19
C LYS A 194 18.46 3.33 12.10
N LYS A 195 18.13 4.30 11.24
CA LYS A 195 16.74 4.72 11.02
C LYS A 195 15.90 3.55 10.49
N ILE A 196 16.43 2.82 9.51
CA ILE A 196 15.76 1.63 8.94
C ILE A 196 15.52 0.58 10.02
N LEU A 197 16.56 0.20 10.78
CA LEU A 197 16.45 -0.82 11.83
C LEU A 197 15.40 -0.45 12.89
N PHE A 198 15.45 0.77 13.42
CA PHE A 198 14.50 1.19 14.44
C PHE A 198 13.08 1.36 13.91
N ASN A 199 12.90 1.84 12.67
CA ASN A 199 11.58 1.88 12.05
C ASN A 199 10.98 0.48 11.90
N LEU A 200 11.77 -0.51 11.45
CA LEU A 200 11.31 -1.90 11.37
C LEU A 200 10.90 -2.46 12.74
N LEU A 201 11.69 -2.18 13.79
CA LEU A 201 11.35 -2.60 15.15
C LEU A 201 10.05 -1.96 15.64
N MET A 202 9.84 -0.67 15.39
CA MET A 202 8.61 0.03 15.78
C MET A 202 7.38 -0.42 15.00
N THR A 203 7.53 -0.68 13.70
CA THR A 203 6.44 -1.26 12.90
C THR A 203 6.07 -2.65 13.44
N ALA A 204 7.05 -3.48 13.79
CA ALA A 204 6.81 -4.79 14.36
C ALA A 204 6.10 -4.72 15.73
N THR A 205 6.51 -3.83 16.63
CA THR A 205 5.80 -3.62 17.91
C THR A 205 4.40 -3.06 17.68
N GLY A 206 4.23 -2.08 16.78
CA GLY A 206 2.91 -1.54 16.42
C GLY A 206 1.93 -2.62 15.94
N MET A 207 2.40 -3.57 15.13
CA MET A 207 1.60 -4.73 14.69
C MET A 207 1.24 -5.70 15.82
N VAL A 208 2.04 -5.78 16.89
CA VAL A 208 1.75 -6.61 18.07
C VAL A 208 0.69 -5.93 18.94
N TYR A 209 0.79 -4.62 19.13
CA TYR A 209 -0.16 -3.87 19.96
C TYR A 209 -1.52 -3.65 19.29
N SER A 210 -1.60 -3.63 17.95
CA SER A 210 -2.87 -3.48 17.22
C SER A 210 -3.74 -4.75 17.15
N LYS A 211 -3.29 -5.86 17.76
CA LYS A 211 -4.07 -7.11 17.88
C LYS A 211 -5.06 -7.12 19.05
N PHE A 212 -5.30 -5.99 19.70
CA PHE A 212 -6.29 -5.82 20.77
C PHE A 212 -7.26 -4.68 20.46
#